data_AF-A0LQD2-F1
#
_entry.id   AF-A0LQD2-F1
#
_cell.length_a   1.000
_cell.length_b   1.000
_cell.length_c   1.000
_cell.angle_alpha   90.00
_cell.angle_beta   90.00
_cell.angle_gamma   90.00
#
_symmetry.space_group_name_H-M   'P 1'
#
loop_
_entity.id
_entity.type
_entity.pdbx_description
1 polymer ?
#
loop_
_entity_poly.entity_id
_entity_poly.type
_entity_poly.pdbx_seq_one_letter_code
_entity_poly.pdbx_strand_id
1 'polypeptide(L)'
;MTESRASFVRTTKFRRIRRLTTFLVALAAVLSIAPDAFPASVTLSWNPVSFKNLRGYRIYCGTSHRNYSRRVTLGKATSGTVTNLVKGRTYYFAVTSYAAGVESGFSKEVVFPPNEASIHDTRLQTGDSGDASDTPASEGAFELQVLSRTDPPAPGVNDAGGDSVAALDSGGMQPHESVYLEAEAGALEVPLETGVTTSATGFIRVPVGLEPVSDPLREGGTATYAFTVTAAGDYTFWGREYCPYSTRNSFFVSVDSGPFLTWNTAIVNGWLWDQVRDGSSGSPLKLRLGAGDHTLRIKQKEDGTRLDKILITSAPQPFPSTLYCAVSRGVPGRWSITDPDPPGAKVVSVFDDERGGPVTELSGSETANAFHLGGRDLDGWHNTRQFVLEWSMKFSEDYVVSVHVQTTDGYREIRYKPLIGNGPGDDRTIDCGLGPGTLDGDWHTFARHLQKDLSRAQPGVKILEVNGFSVRGSGRIDNVRLGAGR
;
A
#
# COMPACT_ATOMS: atom_id res chain seq x y z
N MET A 1 -49.29 59.00 31.03
CA MET A 1 -48.42 57.83 31.27
C MET A 1 -46.98 58.35 31.16
N THR A 2 -46.16 58.51 32.20
CA THR A 2 -45.53 57.46 33.06
C THR A 2 -44.95 56.31 32.25
N GLU A 3 -43.68 55.91 32.33
CA GLU A 3 -42.41 56.52 32.83
C GLU A 3 -41.23 55.90 32.00
N SER A 4 -39.93 56.14 32.16
CA SER A 4 -39.07 56.81 33.16
C SER A 4 -37.83 57.41 32.42
N ARG A 5 -37.28 58.57 32.79
CA ARG A 5 -36.08 58.81 33.66
C ARG A 5 -34.86 57.89 33.45
N ALA A 6 -33.61 58.35 33.58
CA ALA A 6 -33.03 59.71 33.61
C ALA A 6 -31.48 59.63 33.65
N SER A 7 -30.77 60.69 33.19
CA SER A 7 -29.55 61.30 33.79
C SER A 7 -28.32 60.43 34.17
N PHE A 8 -27.08 60.88 34.40
CA PHE A 8 -26.39 62.18 34.42
C PHE A 8 -24.89 61.85 34.20
N VAL A 9 -24.18 62.40 33.21
CA VAL A 9 -23.21 63.51 33.35
C VAL A 9 -22.30 63.41 34.61
N ARG A 10 -20.96 63.24 34.44
CA ARG A 10 -19.87 64.26 34.62
C ARG A 10 -18.49 63.73 35.13
N THR A 11 -17.39 64.27 34.55
CA THR A 11 -16.05 64.57 35.20
C THR A 11 -15.14 63.42 35.73
N THR A 12 -13.79 63.48 35.81
CA THR A 12 -12.74 64.38 35.26
C THR A 12 -11.38 63.64 35.09
N LYS A 13 -10.54 64.12 34.16
CA LYS A 13 -9.05 64.05 34.04
C LYS A 13 -8.23 63.49 35.22
N PHE A 14 -7.17 62.70 34.93
CA PHE A 14 -5.88 62.84 35.64
C PHE A 14 -4.62 62.61 34.77
N ARG A 15 -3.73 63.62 34.79
CA ARG A 15 -2.27 63.73 34.51
C ARG A 15 -1.57 63.01 33.32
N ARG A 16 -0.87 63.85 32.53
CA ARG A 16 0.33 63.57 31.73
C ARG A 16 1.51 63.09 32.61
N ILE A 17 2.48 62.35 32.03
CA ILE A 17 3.91 62.73 31.86
C ILE A 17 4.79 61.53 31.40
N ARG A 18 5.54 61.71 30.29
CA ARG A 18 6.87 61.15 29.89
C ARG A 18 7.17 59.63 30.11
N ARG A 19 7.85 58.90 29.21
CA ARG A 19 8.57 59.17 27.94
C ARG A 19 8.79 57.83 27.21
N LEU A 20 8.47 57.78 25.93
CA LEU A 20 9.39 57.40 24.83
C LEU A 20 10.40 56.24 25.06
N THR A 21 9.95 54.99 25.01
CA THR A 21 10.64 53.84 24.37
C THR A 21 9.69 52.65 24.22
N THR A 22 10.08 51.64 23.42
CA THR A 22 9.40 50.33 23.29
C THR A 22 8.04 50.31 22.55
N PHE A 23 7.91 51.05 21.45
CA PHE A 23 6.81 50.86 20.47
C PHE A 23 7.30 50.55 19.04
N LEU A 24 8.52 49.99 18.94
CA LEU A 24 9.18 49.63 17.67
C LEU A 24 9.91 48.27 17.75
N VAL A 25 9.43 47.37 18.62
CA VAL A 25 9.93 45.98 18.75
C VAL A 25 8.78 44.97 18.56
N ALA A 26 7.56 45.29 19.01
CA ALA A 26 6.39 44.43 18.85
C ALA A 26 5.91 44.24 17.39
N LEU A 27 6.28 45.13 16.46
CA LEU A 27 5.96 45.00 15.03
C LEU A 27 7.10 44.34 14.20
N ALA A 28 8.25 44.08 14.81
CA ALA A 28 9.35 43.31 14.22
C ALA A 28 9.39 41.84 14.71
N ALA A 29 8.56 41.48 15.69
CA ALA A 29 8.46 40.14 16.27
C ALA A 29 7.32 39.28 15.67
N VAL A 30 6.69 39.74 14.59
CA VAL A 30 5.94 38.88 13.64
C VAL A 30 6.72 38.77 12.32
N LEU A 31 8.05 38.90 12.40
CA LEU A 31 8.93 38.48 11.32
C LEU A 31 9.17 36.97 11.46
N SER A 32 8.47 36.21 10.63
CA SER A 32 8.86 34.87 10.20
C SER A 32 9.41 33.92 11.26
N ILE A 33 8.52 33.23 12.00
CA ILE A 33 8.71 31.78 12.12
C ILE A 33 8.28 31.16 10.78
N ALA A 34 9.04 31.46 9.73
CA ALA A 34 9.20 30.50 8.67
C ALA A 34 9.87 29.30 9.36
N PRO A 35 9.31 28.08 9.32
CA PRO A 35 10.01 26.92 9.87
C PRO A 35 11.37 26.85 9.17
N ASP A 36 12.45 26.74 9.96
CA ASP A 36 13.84 26.87 9.49
C ASP A 36 14.06 26.13 8.17
N ALA A 37 14.03 26.88 7.07
CA ALA A 37 13.92 26.34 5.73
C ALA A 37 15.31 26.00 5.18
N PHE A 38 16.08 25.23 5.96
CA PHE A 38 17.31 24.62 5.48
C PHE A 38 16.93 23.65 4.34
N PRO A 39 17.47 23.86 3.13
CA PRO A 39 16.89 23.29 1.93
C PRO A 39 17.18 21.79 1.85
N ALA A 40 16.18 20.97 2.16
CA ALA A 40 16.23 19.58 1.79
C ALA A 40 16.29 19.47 0.26
N SER A 41 17.08 18.51 -0.23
CA SER A 41 17.23 18.25 -1.66
C SER A 41 17.06 16.77 -1.96
N VAL A 42 16.35 16.46 -3.04
CA VAL A 42 16.11 15.10 -3.52
C VAL A 42 16.79 14.94 -4.88
N THR A 43 17.63 13.91 -5.01
CA THR A 43 18.24 13.53 -6.28
C THR A 43 17.50 12.36 -6.88
N LEU A 44 16.97 12.56 -8.10
CA LEU A 44 16.23 11.55 -8.87
C LEU A 44 17.09 11.01 -10.00
N SER A 45 16.83 9.77 -10.41
CA SER A 45 17.33 9.16 -11.65
C SER A 45 16.25 8.42 -12.42
N TRP A 46 16.42 8.33 -13.73
CA TRP A 46 15.48 7.70 -14.66
C TRP A 46 16.24 7.04 -15.81
N ASN A 47 15.60 6.06 -16.47
CA ASN A 47 16.18 5.39 -17.63
C ASN A 47 16.31 6.36 -18.83
N PRO A 48 17.41 6.30 -19.59
CA PRO A 48 17.59 7.14 -20.77
C PRO A 48 16.57 6.80 -21.88
N VAL A 49 16.03 7.83 -22.52
CA VAL A 49 15.19 7.72 -23.71
C VAL A 49 16.04 7.92 -24.97
N SER A 50 16.16 6.88 -25.78
CA SER A 50 16.84 6.93 -27.08
C SER A 50 15.96 7.60 -28.14
N PHE A 51 16.00 8.94 -28.21
CA PHE A 51 15.31 9.73 -29.23
C PHE A 51 16.25 10.67 -29.98
N LYS A 52 16.24 10.61 -31.32
CA LYS A 52 17.17 11.31 -32.22
C LYS A 52 17.28 12.82 -31.98
N ASN A 53 16.15 13.45 -31.60
CA ASN A 53 16.07 14.90 -31.36
C ASN A 53 15.96 15.27 -29.87
N LEU A 54 16.30 14.35 -28.94
CA LEU A 54 16.30 14.62 -27.50
C LEU A 54 17.21 15.83 -27.19
N ARG A 55 16.64 16.86 -26.56
CA ARG A 55 17.38 18.03 -26.04
C ARG A 55 17.70 17.88 -24.56
N GLY A 56 16.84 17.22 -23.79
CA GLY A 56 17.07 16.91 -22.39
C GLY A 56 15.81 16.44 -21.67
N TYR A 57 15.83 16.56 -20.35
CA TYR A 57 14.73 16.16 -19.47
C TYR A 57 14.22 17.32 -18.63
N ARG A 58 12.98 17.23 -18.13
CA ARG A 58 12.46 18.14 -17.10
C ARG A 58 11.94 17.34 -15.91
N ILE A 59 12.41 17.71 -14.72
CA ILE A 59 11.82 17.23 -13.46
C ILE A 59 10.70 18.21 -13.10
N TYR A 60 9.51 17.69 -12.81
CA TYR A 60 8.38 18.42 -12.27
C TYR A 60 8.21 18.04 -10.80
N CYS A 61 7.85 19.02 -9.95
CA CYS A 61 7.52 18.75 -8.56
C CYS A 61 6.36 19.59 -8.02
N GLY A 62 5.59 18.99 -7.11
CA GLY A 62 4.44 19.62 -6.45
C GLY A 62 4.15 18.98 -5.09
N THR A 63 3.13 19.46 -4.38
CA THR A 63 2.72 18.94 -3.06
C THR A 63 1.40 18.17 -3.11
N SER A 64 0.93 17.80 -4.29
CA SER A 64 -0.28 17.00 -4.52
C SER A 64 -0.10 16.15 -5.78
N HIS A 65 -0.71 14.96 -5.80
CA HIS A 65 -0.61 14.00 -6.92
C HIS A 65 -0.93 14.67 -8.27
N ARG A 66 -0.03 14.51 -9.25
CA ARG A 66 -0.09 15.05 -10.61
C ARG A 66 -0.28 16.57 -10.73
N ASN A 67 -0.13 17.34 -9.65
CA ASN A 67 -0.25 18.79 -9.64
C ASN A 67 1.09 19.45 -9.28
N TYR A 68 1.88 19.75 -10.31
CA TYR A 68 3.25 20.24 -10.18
C TYR A 68 3.33 21.77 -10.25
N SER A 69 3.74 22.40 -9.15
CA SER A 69 3.88 23.86 -9.05
C SER A 69 5.28 24.37 -9.43
N ARG A 70 6.26 23.48 -9.61
CA ARG A 70 7.66 23.80 -9.94
C ARG A 70 8.19 22.83 -10.99
N ARG A 71 9.17 23.29 -11.79
CA ARG A 71 9.92 22.47 -12.75
C ARG A 71 11.39 22.84 -12.79
N VAL A 72 12.26 21.86 -13.06
CA VAL A 72 13.70 22.00 -13.27
C VAL A 72 14.01 21.44 -14.66
N THR A 73 14.60 22.25 -15.54
CA THR A 73 15.01 21.81 -16.89
C THR A 73 16.47 21.40 -16.88
N LEU A 74 16.77 20.24 -17.47
CA LEU A 74 18.08 19.60 -17.50
C LEU A 74 18.50 19.31 -18.93
N GLY A 75 19.79 19.07 -19.15
CA GLY A 75 20.31 18.53 -20.40
C GLY A 75 20.01 17.03 -20.56
N LYS A 76 20.86 16.31 -21.28
CA LYS A 76 20.73 14.86 -21.51
C LYS A 76 21.10 13.96 -20.31
N ALA A 77 21.41 14.52 -19.15
CA ALA A 77 21.70 13.75 -17.95
C ALA A 77 20.47 12.93 -17.51
N THR A 78 20.70 11.69 -17.06
CA THR A 78 19.68 10.76 -16.54
C THR A 78 19.46 10.87 -15.03
N SER A 79 19.97 11.93 -14.42
CA SER A 79 19.73 12.26 -13.02
C SER A 79 19.69 13.78 -12.80
N GLY A 80 19.07 14.21 -11.71
CA GLY A 80 19.01 15.61 -11.33
C GLY A 80 18.45 15.85 -9.94
N THR A 81 18.89 16.95 -9.32
CA THR A 81 18.57 17.30 -7.94
C THR A 81 17.56 18.44 -7.87
N VAL A 82 16.49 18.26 -7.11
CA VAL A 82 15.53 19.31 -6.76
C VAL A 82 15.86 19.82 -5.35
N THR A 83 16.23 21.09 -5.25
CA THR A 83 16.59 21.76 -3.99
C THR A 83 15.43 22.59 -3.44
N ASN A 84 15.62 23.21 -2.27
CA ASN A 84 14.63 24.09 -1.62
C ASN A 84 13.29 23.36 -1.37
N LEU A 85 13.35 22.17 -0.78
CA LEU A 85 12.19 21.44 -0.27
C LEU A 85 12.05 21.67 1.24
N VAL A 86 10.81 21.73 1.73
CA VAL A 86 10.51 21.94 3.16
C VAL A 86 10.50 20.59 3.88
N LYS A 87 11.27 20.47 4.96
CA LYS A 87 11.35 19.26 5.78
C LYS A 87 9.96 18.87 6.33
N GLY A 88 9.66 17.57 6.33
CA GLY A 88 8.40 17.03 6.85
C GLY A 88 7.18 17.25 5.96
N ARG A 89 7.35 17.78 4.74
CA ARG A 89 6.27 17.98 3.77
C ARG A 89 6.37 16.98 2.62
N THR A 90 5.24 16.40 2.23
CA THR A 90 5.17 15.47 1.09
C THR A 90 5.21 16.22 -0.24
N TYR A 91 6.04 15.72 -1.13
CA TYR A 91 6.26 16.17 -2.50
C TYR A 91 6.08 15.01 -3.47
N TYR A 92 5.65 15.35 -4.68
CA TYR A 92 5.39 14.43 -5.78
C TYR A 92 6.25 14.86 -6.97
N PHE A 93 6.95 13.91 -7.59
CA PHE A 93 7.90 14.14 -8.67
C PHE A 93 7.60 13.29 -9.89
N ALA A 94 7.68 13.89 -11.07
CA ALA A 94 7.68 13.15 -12.34
C ALA A 94 8.68 13.78 -13.32
N VAL A 95 9.11 13.01 -14.31
CA VAL A 95 10.07 13.44 -15.33
C VAL A 95 9.47 13.34 -16.72
N THR A 96 9.77 14.31 -17.58
CA THR A 96 9.50 14.27 -19.03
C THR A 96 10.82 14.32 -19.80
N SER A 97 10.79 13.84 -21.03
CA SER A 97 11.81 14.12 -22.05
C SER A 97 11.32 15.25 -22.96
N TYR A 98 12.23 16.08 -23.49
CA TYR A 98 11.85 17.15 -24.42
C TYR A 98 12.81 17.34 -25.59
N ALA A 99 12.26 17.83 -26.69
CA ALA A 99 12.92 18.15 -27.95
C ALA A 99 12.66 19.62 -28.32
N ALA A 100 12.86 19.99 -29.59
CA ALA A 100 12.52 21.32 -30.09
C ALA A 100 10.99 21.50 -30.18
N GLY A 101 10.40 22.21 -29.21
CA GLY A 101 8.96 22.54 -29.21
C GLY A 101 8.01 21.39 -28.83
N VAL A 102 8.53 20.21 -28.47
CA VAL A 102 7.74 19.02 -28.11
C VAL A 102 8.28 18.43 -26.80
N GLU A 103 7.40 17.90 -25.97
CA GLU A 103 7.68 17.29 -24.66
C GLU A 103 6.85 16.00 -24.53
N SER A 104 7.39 14.97 -23.89
CA SER A 104 6.70 13.70 -23.67
C SER A 104 5.65 13.79 -22.57
N GLY A 105 4.82 12.76 -22.45
CA GLY A 105 4.09 12.49 -21.21
C GLY A 105 5.02 12.36 -20.00
N PHE A 106 4.44 12.50 -18.81
CA PHE A 106 5.13 12.32 -17.53
C PHE A 106 5.46 10.85 -17.27
N SER A 107 6.60 10.59 -16.61
CA SER A 107 6.95 9.30 -16.02
C SER A 107 5.93 8.84 -14.98
N LYS A 108 6.10 7.61 -14.47
CA LYS A 108 5.55 7.23 -13.17
C LYS A 108 6.00 8.24 -12.10
N GLU A 109 5.10 8.61 -11.21
CA GLU A 109 5.33 9.62 -10.19
C GLU A 109 5.95 9.00 -8.93
N VAL A 110 6.89 9.70 -8.29
CA VAL A 110 7.57 9.31 -7.06
C VAL A 110 7.24 10.29 -5.93
N VAL A 111 7.08 9.78 -4.72
CA VAL A 111 6.68 10.56 -3.52
C VAL A 111 7.87 10.72 -2.57
N PHE A 112 8.08 11.93 -2.02
CA PHE A 112 9.14 12.22 -1.04
C PHE A 112 8.66 13.13 0.12
N PRO A 113 9.01 12.87 1.41
CA PRO A 113 9.57 11.61 1.85
C PRO A 113 8.63 10.49 1.40
N PRO A 114 9.16 9.30 1.06
CA PRO A 114 8.29 8.18 0.77
C PRO A 114 7.33 8.03 1.95
N ASN A 115 6.05 7.79 1.66
CA ASN A 115 5.23 7.05 2.62
C ASN A 115 6.06 5.80 2.98
N GLU A 116 6.11 5.36 4.24
CA GLU A 116 7.10 4.36 4.70
C GLU A 116 7.04 2.98 3.98
N ALA A 117 6.14 2.82 3.01
CA ALA A 117 6.28 1.91 1.88
C ALA A 117 6.74 2.62 0.57
N SER A 118 8.02 3.03 0.47
CA SER A 118 8.80 3.18 -0.80
C SER A 118 10.26 3.65 -0.58
N ILE A 119 11.10 2.75 -0.06
CA ILE A 119 12.53 2.72 -0.37
C ILE A 119 12.77 1.30 -0.93
N HIS A 120 13.53 1.05 -1.99
CA HIS A 120 14.54 1.79 -2.74
C HIS A 120 14.16 1.76 -4.26
N ASP A 121 14.87 2.30 -5.26
CA ASP A 121 16.30 2.10 -5.52
C ASP A 121 16.87 3.09 -6.57
N THR A 122 17.80 2.62 -7.40
CA THR A 122 19.07 3.30 -7.71
C THR A 122 19.40 3.01 -9.19
N ARG A 123 20.17 3.80 -9.96
CA ARG A 123 21.65 3.72 -9.98
C ARG A 123 22.28 4.59 -11.08
N LEU A 124 23.56 4.91 -10.89
CA LEU A 124 24.49 5.29 -11.97
C LEU A 124 24.76 4.10 -12.90
N GLN A 125 24.73 4.29 -14.23
CA GLN A 125 25.40 3.43 -15.18
C GLN A 125 26.13 4.25 -16.27
N THR A 126 27.25 3.69 -16.75
CA THR A 126 28.18 4.30 -17.71
C THR A 126 28.39 3.38 -18.91
N GLY A 127 28.30 3.92 -20.14
CA GLY A 127 28.67 3.25 -21.42
C GLY A 127 27.60 2.27 -21.94
N ASP A 128 26.91 2.46 -23.08
CA ASP A 128 27.33 2.76 -24.48
C ASP A 128 27.98 1.52 -25.16
N SER A 129 27.64 1.06 -26.39
CA SER A 129 27.02 1.72 -27.57
C SER A 129 26.28 0.76 -28.54
N GLY A 130 25.34 1.33 -29.34
CA GLY A 130 25.07 1.02 -30.77
C GLY A 130 24.03 -0.06 -31.12
N ASP A 131 23.23 0.01 -32.21
CA ASP A 131 22.92 1.11 -33.17
C ASP A 131 21.54 0.87 -33.89
N ALA A 132 20.94 1.94 -34.44
CA ALA A 132 19.80 2.13 -35.38
C ALA A 132 18.86 0.94 -35.79
N SER A 133 17.53 0.97 -35.56
CA SER A 133 16.43 1.68 -36.31
C SER A 133 15.58 0.71 -37.19
N ASP A 134 14.31 0.91 -37.56
CA ASP A 134 13.39 2.06 -37.43
C ASP A 134 11.89 1.63 -37.60
N THR A 135 11.01 1.85 -36.60
CA THR A 135 9.59 2.29 -36.71
C THR A 135 8.92 2.36 -35.31
N PRO A 136 7.91 3.23 -35.08
CA PRO A 136 7.58 3.70 -33.73
C PRO A 136 6.57 2.82 -32.97
N ALA A 137 6.96 2.36 -31.78
CA ALA A 137 6.03 1.83 -30.79
C ALA A 137 5.49 2.96 -29.89
N SER A 138 4.18 2.98 -29.69
CA SER A 138 3.46 3.85 -28.77
C SER A 138 3.62 3.38 -27.31
N GLU A 139 3.63 4.36 -26.38
CA GLU A 139 3.26 4.24 -24.96
C GLU A 139 3.71 2.99 -24.18
N GLY A 140 4.81 3.14 -23.42
CA GLY A 140 5.26 2.18 -22.40
C GLY A 140 5.94 2.91 -21.23
N ALA A 141 5.75 2.41 -20.00
CA ALA A 141 6.08 3.14 -18.77
C ALA A 141 7.59 3.28 -18.49
N PHE A 142 7.99 4.44 -17.94
CA PHE A 142 9.34 4.69 -17.43
C PHE A 142 9.34 4.71 -15.90
N GLU A 143 10.25 3.95 -15.27
CA GLU A 143 10.48 3.99 -13.82
C GLU A 143 11.40 5.16 -13.42
N LEU A 144 11.12 5.72 -12.24
CA LEU A 144 11.79 6.87 -11.64
C LEU A 144 12.24 6.46 -10.22
N GLN A 145 13.45 6.84 -9.83
CA GLN A 145 14.18 6.29 -8.68
C GLN A 145 14.91 7.39 -7.90
N VAL A 146 15.21 7.15 -6.61
CA VAL A 146 15.75 8.16 -5.66
C VAL A 146 17.14 7.74 -5.19
N LEU A 147 18.17 8.51 -5.57
CA LEU A 147 19.56 8.08 -5.43
C LEU A 147 20.19 8.35 -4.05
N SER A 148 19.95 9.50 -3.42
CA SER A 148 20.62 9.89 -2.17
C SER A 148 20.01 11.11 -1.48
N ARG A 149 20.38 11.29 -0.20
CA ARG A 149 20.14 12.49 0.62
C ARG A 149 21.45 13.01 1.21
N THR A 150 21.51 14.29 1.57
CA THR A 150 22.60 14.88 2.36
C THR A 150 22.04 15.59 3.59
N ASP A 151 22.34 15.05 4.78
CA ASP A 151 22.08 15.71 6.07
C ASP A 151 23.30 16.58 6.44
N PRO A 152 23.11 17.79 7.04
CA PRO A 152 24.23 18.62 7.50
C PRO A 152 24.88 18.04 8.78
N PRO A 153 26.18 18.30 9.03
CA PRO A 153 26.85 17.84 10.24
C PRO A 153 26.26 18.51 11.50
N ALA A 154 26.14 17.73 12.58
CA ALA A 154 25.58 18.20 13.84
C ALA A 154 26.45 19.32 14.48
N PRO A 155 25.84 20.41 14.99
CA PRO A 155 26.56 21.38 15.82
C PRO A 155 26.96 20.72 17.14
N GLY A 156 28.26 20.72 17.45
CA GLY A 156 28.76 20.23 18.73
C GLY A 156 28.38 21.16 19.88
N VAL A 157 27.90 20.60 20.98
CA VAL A 157 27.74 21.29 22.27
C VAL A 157 28.32 20.38 23.35
N ASN A 158 29.27 20.91 24.12
CA ASN A 158 29.84 20.26 25.29
C ASN A 158 28.99 20.62 26.53
N ASP A 159 28.68 19.68 27.41
CA ASP A 159 29.32 19.54 28.73
C ASP A 159 28.46 18.79 29.79
N ALA A 160 29.18 18.07 30.65
CA ALA A 160 28.90 17.50 31.99
C ALA A 160 27.48 17.09 32.46
N GLY A 161 27.38 15.84 32.92
CA GLY A 161 26.35 15.36 33.86
C GLY A 161 25.53 14.18 33.31
N GLY A 162 25.73 12.91 33.69
CA GLY A 162 26.57 12.38 34.77
C GLY A 162 25.79 11.50 35.74
N ASP A 163 24.96 10.58 35.26
CA ASP A 163 24.50 9.44 36.06
C ASP A 163 24.35 8.19 35.17
N SER A 164 24.81 7.05 35.67
CA SER A 164 25.06 5.84 34.89
C SER A 164 23.97 4.80 35.07
N VAL A 165 22.97 4.82 34.18
CA VAL A 165 22.14 3.65 33.91
C VAL A 165 22.72 2.88 32.73
N ALA A 166 22.84 1.55 32.89
CA ALA A 166 23.51 0.69 31.92
C ALA A 166 22.88 0.83 30.53
N ALA A 167 23.72 0.99 29.50
CA ALA A 167 23.27 1.09 28.12
C ALA A 167 22.51 -0.19 27.74
N LEU A 168 21.22 -0.04 27.44
CA LEU A 168 20.54 -1.01 26.58
C LEU A 168 21.23 -0.94 25.22
N ASP A 169 21.75 -2.09 24.78
CA ASP A 169 22.39 -2.29 23.49
C ASP A 169 21.50 -1.73 22.38
N SER A 170 21.89 -0.56 21.85
CA SER A 170 21.29 0.02 20.66
C SER A 170 21.83 -0.71 19.44
N GLY A 171 21.44 -1.99 19.31
CA GLY A 171 21.81 -2.84 18.19
C GLY A 171 21.47 -2.13 16.89
N GLY A 172 22.52 -1.81 16.11
CA GLY A 172 22.39 -0.98 14.92
C GLY A 172 21.35 -1.55 13.97
N MET A 173 20.35 -0.73 13.61
CA MET A 173 19.25 -1.10 12.74
C MET A 173 19.80 -1.59 11.39
N GLN A 174 19.87 -2.91 11.22
CA GLN A 174 20.34 -3.54 9.99
C GLN A 174 19.38 -3.14 8.86
N PRO A 175 19.86 -2.57 7.75
CA PRO A 175 19.01 -2.30 6.60
C PRO A 175 18.46 -3.62 6.06
N HIS A 176 17.14 -3.69 5.87
CA HIS A 176 16.50 -4.85 5.26
C HIS A 176 16.75 -4.86 3.76
N GLU A 177 17.08 -6.03 3.22
CA GLU A 177 17.35 -6.27 1.81
C GLU A 177 16.15 -6.95 1.14
N SER A 178 15.90 -6.62 -0.13
CA SER A 178 14.79 -7.14 -0.92
C SER A 178 15.23 -7.38 -2.37
N VAL A 179 14.93 -8.57 -2.89
CA VAL A 179 15.16 -8.96 -4.29
C VAL A 179 13.82 -9.30 -4.93
N TYR A 180 13.52 -8.66 -6.06
CA TYR A 180 12.33 -8.93 -6.87
C TYR A 180 12.72 -9.71 -8.12
N LEU A 181 11.94 -10.74 -8.46
CA LEU A 181 12.09 -11.55 -9.66
C LEU A 181 10.75 -11.60 -10.40
N GLU A 182 10.77 -11.39 -11.72
CA GLU A 182 9.63 -11.71 -12.60
C GLU A 182 9.62 -13.22 -12.83
N ALA A 183 8.47 -13.87 -12.71
CA ALA A 183 8.40 -15.33 -12.77
C ALA A 183 8.68 -15.86 -14.19
N GLU A 184 8.24 -15.15 -15.22
CA GLU A 184 8.54 -15.48 -16.61
C GLU A 184 10.01 -15.25 -17.01
N ALA A 185 10.81 -14.57 -16.17
CA ALA A 185 12.23 -14.33 -16.44
C ALA A 185 13.16 -15.46 -15.95
N GLY A 186 12.61 -16.51 -15.32
CA GLY A 186 13.37 -17.70 -14.97
C GLY A 186 13.81 -18.52 -16.19
N ALA A 187 14.78 -19.40 -15.99
CA ALA A 187 15.05 -20.49 -16.93
C ALA A 187 13.92 -21.52 -16.79
N LEU A 188 12.97 -21.51 -17.73
CA LEU A 188 11.81 -22.40 -17.76
C LEU A 188 12.09 -23.72 -18.48
N GLU A 189 11.62 -24.80 -17.88
CA GLU A 189 11.59 -26.16 -18.42
C GLU A 189 10.13 -26.63 -18.56
N VAL A 190 9.84 -27.32 -19.67
CA VAL A 190 8.50 -27.82 -19.98
C VAL A 190 8.01 -28.88 -18.98
N PRO A 191 6.69 -29.00 -18.75
CA PRO A 191 5.62 -28.22 -19.38
C PRO A 191 5.26 -26.91 -18.68
N LEU A 192 6.03 -26.41 -17.71
CA LEU A 192 5.77 -25.09 -17.11
C LEU A 192 5.87 -24.01 -18.20
N GLU A 193 4.85 -23.17 -18.33
CA GLU A 193 4.68 -22.26 -19.47
C GLU A 193 4.39 -20.82 -19.05
N THR A 194 4.76 -19.87 -19.91
CA THR A 194 4.40 -18.46 -19.72
C THR A 194 2.97 -18.16 -20.17
N GLY A 195 2.41 -17.09 -19.61
CA GLY A 195 1.19 -16.45 -20.10
C GLY A 195 1.30 -14.94 -19.98
N VAL A 196 0.34 -14.24 -20.58
CA VAL A 196 0.19 -12.79 -20.42
C VAL A 196 -1.25 -12.46 -20.02
N THR A 197 -1.41 -11.47 -19.15
CA THR A 197 -2.72 -10.94 -18.79
C THR A 197 -3.27 -10.04 -19.91
N THR A 198 -4.55 -9.69 -19.84
CA THR A 198 -5.15 -8.66 -20.71
C THR A 198 -4.51 -7.28 -20.55
N SER A 199 -3.80 -7.04 -19.45
CA SER A 199 -2.96 -5.85 -19.19
C SER A 199 -1.48 -6.04 -19.54
N ALA A 200 -1.14 -7.07 -20.33
CA ALA A 200 0.21 -7.39 -20.79
C ALA A 200 1.27 -7.63 -19.69
N THR A 201 0.86 -7.98 -18.47
CA THR A 201 1.78 -8.50 -17.45
C THR A 201 2.02 -9.99 -17.70
N GLY A 202 3.26 -10.44 -17.61
CA GLY A 202 3.58 -11.85 -17.70
C GLY A 202 3.12 -12.64 -16.47
N PHE A 203 3.27 -13.96 -16.57
CA PHE A 203 3.22 -14.91 -15.46
C PHE A 203 3.67 -16.28 -15.96
N ILE A 204 4.01 -17.19 -15.04
CA ILE A 204 4.13 -18.62 -15.29
C ILE A 204 2.89 -19.37 -14.79
N ARG A 205 2.58 -20.50 -15.44
CA ARG A 205 1.55 -21.45 -15.00
C ARG A 205 1.95 -22.89 -15.30
N VAL A 206 1.35 -23.81 -14.57
CA VAL A 206 1.27 -25.22 -15.01
C VAL A 206 0.10 -25.33 -16.00
N PRO A 207 0.29 -25.87 -17.22
CA PRO A 207 -0.78 -26.01 -18.20
C PRO A 207 -1.96 -26.81 -17.68
N VAL A 208 -3.18 -26.34 -17.99
CA VAL A 208 -4.43 -26.97 -17.55
C VAL A 208 -4.61 -28.33 -18.23
N GLY A 209 -5.00 -29.34 -17.45
CA GLY A 209 -5.21 -30.72 -17.93
C GLY A 209 -4.00 -31.65 -17.78
N LEU A 210 -2.95 -31.24 -17.06
CA LEU A 210 -1.83 -32.10 -16.69
C LEU A 210 -2.08 -32.84 -15.38
N GLU A 211 -1.60 -34.08 -15.31
CA GLU A 211 -1.60 -34.88 -14.08
C GLU A 211 -0.66 -34.26 -13.02
N PRO A 212 -1.07 -34.21 -11.73
CA PRO A 212 -0.23 -33.68 -10.67
C PRO A 212 1.10 -34.43 -10.48
N VAL A 213 2.18 -33.68 -10.27
CA VAL A 213 3.47 -34.23 -9.83
C VAL A 213 3.45 -34.37 -8.31
N SER A 214 3.48 -35.59 -7.81
CA SER A 214 3.47 -35.89 -6.37
C SER A 214 4.87 -35.93 -5.73
N ASP A 215 5.91 -36.14 -6.55
CA ASP A 215 7.32 -36.18 -6.12
C ASP A 215 8.13 -35.15 -6.94
N PRO A 216 8.69 -34.11 -6.30
CA PRO A 216 9.40 -33.03 -7.00
C PRO A 216 10.69 -33.47 -7.70
N LEU A 217 11.22 -34.66 -7.39
CA LEU A 217 12.40 -35.21 -8.04
C LEU A 217 12.11 -35.89 -9.39
N ARG A 218 10.83 -36.07 -9.74
CA ARG A 218 10.43 -36.63 -11.04
C ARG A 218 10.47 -35.57 -12.16
N GLU A 219 10.45 -36.04 -13.39
CA GLU A 219 10.27 -35.17 -14.57
C GLU A 219 8.99 -34.32 -14.45
N GLY A 220 9.05 -33.09 -14.97
CA GLY A 220 8.02 -32.07 -14.83
C GLY A 220 8.63 -30.68 -14.86
N GLY A 221 7.82 -29.67 -15.16
CA GLY A 221 8.27 -28.33 -15.46
C GLY A 221 8.81 -27.57 -14.27
N THR A 222 9.85 -26.80 -14.52
CA THR A 222 10.65 -26.09 -13.53
C THR A 222 10.86 -24.65 -14.01
N ALA A 223 10.87 -23.66 -13.11
CA ALA A 223 11.44 -22.34 -13.36
C ALA A 223 12.59 -22.14 -12.37
N THR A 224 13.78 -21.87 -12.89
CA THR A 224 15.00 -21.66 -12.09
C THR A 224 15.44 -20.20 -12.20
N TYR A 225 15.69 -19.56 -11.07
CA TYR A 225 16.11 -18.17 -10.96
C TYR A 225 17.44 -18.09 -10.21
N ALA A 226 18.41 -17.37 -10.76
CA ALA A 226 19.57 -16.91 -10.00
C ALA A 226 19.20 -15.60 -9.29
N PHE A 227 19.64 -15.45 -8.04
CA PHE A 227 19.51 -14.21 -7.29
C PHE A 227 20.71 -14.01 -6.36
N THR A 228 21.02 -12.76 -6.03
CA THR A 228 22.13 -12.41 -5.13
C THR A 228 21.57 -11.69 -3.91
N VAL A 229 22.05 -12.02 -2.72
CA VAL A 229 21.83 -11.18 -1.51
C VAL A 229 23.17 -10.66 -1.01
N THR A 230 23.22 -9.37 -0.67
CA THR A 230 24.43 -8.67 -0.25
C THR A 230 24.71 -8.80 1.25
N ALA A 231 23.69 -9.08 2.06
CA ALA A 231 23.80 -9.31 3.50
C ALA A 231 23.37 -10.73 3.90
N ALA A 232 24.25 -11.43 4.62
CA ALA A 232 23.92 -12.72 5.24
C ALA A 232 22.87 -12.51 6.35
N GLY A 233 21.76 -13.23 6.29
CA GLY A 233 20.60 -12.91 7.11
C GLY A 233 19.46 -13.89 6.99
N ASP A 234 18.39 -13.59 7.70
CA ASP A 234 17.15 -14.36 7.68
C ASP A 234 16.22 -13.78 6.61
N TYR A 235 15.94 -14.54 5.56
CA TYR A 235 15.09 -14.14 4.44
C TYR A 235 13.77 -14.90 4.42
N THR A 236 12.73 -14.21 3.99
CA THR A 236 11.40 -14.76 3.69
C THR A 236 11.10 -14.66 2.22
N PHE A 237 10.31 -15.60 1.71
CA PHE A 237 9.97 -15.72 0.30
C PHE A 237 8.47 -15.46 0.11
N TRP A 238 8.11 -14.76 -0.95
CA TRP A 238 6.75 -14.34 -1.27
C TRP A 238 6.47 -14.49 -2.76
N GLY A 239 5.26 -14.88 -3.14
CA GLY A 239 4.81 -14.97 -4.53
C GLY A 239 3.65 -14.02 -4.82
N ARG A 240 3.58 -13.49 -6.05
CA ARG A 240 2.40 -12.81 -6.57
C ARG A 240 1.56 -13.84 -7.33
N GLU A 241 0.57 -14.38 -6.65
CA GLU A 241 -0.15 -15.59 -6.98
C GLU A 241 -1.53 -15.29 -7.59
N TYR A 242 -1.99 -16.18 -8.46
CA TYR A 242 -3.38 -16.26 -8.92
C TYR A 242 -3.77 -17.74 -8.95
N CYS A 243 -4.69 -18.17 -8.09
CA CYS A 243 -5.23 -19.52 -8.12
C CYS A 243 -6.74 -19.54 -7.74
N PRO A 244 -7.64 -19.75 -8.70
CA PRO A 244 -9.09 -19.74 -8.44
C PRO A 244 -9.63 -21.10 -7.99
N TYR A 245 -8.75 -22.04 -7.60
CA TYR A 245 -9.08 -23.43 -7.29
C TYR A 245 -8.65 -23.79 -5.87
N SER A 246 -9.42 -24.63 -5.18
CA SER A 246 -9.13 -25.05 -3.80
C SER A 246 -8.37 -26.37 -3.66
N THR A 247 -8.30 -27.17 -4.73
CA THR A 247 -7.70 -28.53 -4.72
C THR A 247 -6.49 -28.69 -5.65
N ARG A 248 -6.15 -27.63 -6.40
CA ARG A 248 -5.03 -27.57 -7.34
C ARG A 248 -4.40 -26.19 -7.28
N ASN A 249 -3.71 -25.97 -6.18
CA ASN A 249 -3.26 -24.67 -5.71
C ASN A 249 -1.87 -24.76 -5.10
N SER A 250 -0.98 -25.57 -5.68
CA SER A 250 0.38 -25.68 -5.18
C SER A 250 1.44 -25.85 -6.25
N PHE A 251 2.65 -25.48 -5.85
CA PHE A 251 3.93 -25.77 -6.49
C PHE A 251 4.79 -26.56 -5.51
N PHE A 252 5.99 -26.96 -5.92
CA PHE A 252 7.10 -27.14 -4.98
C PHE A 252 8.12 -26.00 -5.14
N VAL A 253 8.84 -25.69 -4.07
CA VAL A 253 9.87 -24.64 -4.03
C VAL A 253 11.14 -25.18 -3.34
N SER A 254 12.30 -24.88 -3.90
CA SER A 254 13.61 -25.23 -3.33
C SER A 254 14.58 -24.06 -3.50
N VAL A 255 15.44 -23.86 -2.51
CA VAL A 255 16.50 -22.83 -2.53
C VAL A 255 17.85 -23.54 -2.43
N ASP A 256 18.79 -23.16 -3.30
CA ASP A 256 20.12 -23.75 -3.47
C ASP A 256 20.10 -25.28 -3.63
N SER A 257 20.84 -26.00 -2.79
CA SER A 257 20.80 -27.47 -2.67
C SER A 257 19.81 -27.97 -1.61
N GLY A 258 18.97 -27.09 -1.06
CA GLY A 258 17.97 -27.42 -0.06
C GLY A 258 16.84 -28.30 -0.61
N PRO A 259 16.13 -29.04 0.27
CA PRO A 259 15.02 -29.90 -0.13
C PRO A 259 13.88 -29.09 -0.76
N PHE A 260 13.05 -29.77 -1.56
CA PHE A 260 11.80 -29.19 -2.03
C PHE A 260 10.76 -29.15 -0.90
N LEU A 261 10.19 -27.97 -0.71
CA LEU A 261 9.02 -27.70 0.10
C LEU A 261 7.78 -27.75 -0.78
N THR A 262 6.70 -28.40 -0.35
CA THR A 262 5.37 -28.18 -0.94
C THR A 262 4.91 -26.76 -0.63
N TRP A 263 4.48 -25.98 -1.61
CA TRP A 263 3.96 -24.62 -1.42
C TRP A 263 2.53 -24.51 -1.89
N ASN A 264 1.59 -24.43 -0.95
CA ASN A 264 0.19 -24.13 -1.24
C ASN A 264 0.02 -22.61 -1.39
N THR A 265 -0.41 -22.18 -2.58
CA THR A 265 -0.73 -20.78 -2.89
C THR A 265 -2.06 -20.37 -2.28
N ALA A 266 -2.23 -19.08 -2.02
CA ALA A 266 -3.48 -18.45 -1.67
C ALA A 266 -4.56 -18.75 -2.73
N ILE A 267 -5.76 -19.08 -2.27
CA ILE A 267 -6.92 -19.32 -3.14
C ILE A 267 -7.52 -17.96 -3.49
N VAL A 268 -7.05 -17.38 -4.60
CA VAL A 268 -7.41 -16.05 -5.06
C VAL A 268 -7.76 -16.01 -6.55
N ASN A 269 -8.91 -15.43 -6.85
CA ASN A 269 -9.37 -15.22 -8.22
C ASN A 269 -8.95 -13.82 -8.72
N GLY A 270 -7.64 -13.54 -8.61
CA GLY A 270 -6.99 -12.25 -8.83
C GLY A 270 -5.55 -12.30 -8.34
N TRP A 271 -4.71 -11.33 -8.73
CA TRP A 271 -3.29 -11.30 -8.34
C TRP A 271 -3.08 -10.78 -6.92
N LEU A 272 -2.65 -11.65 -6.00
CA LEU A 272 -2.33 -11.31 -4.61
C LEU A 272 -0.86 -11.61 -4.30
N TRP A 273 -0.19 -10.76 -3.51
CA TRP A 273 1.06 -11.15 -2.85
C TRP A 273 0.78 -11.98 -1.60
N ASP A 274 1.26 -13.22 -1.56
CA ASP A 274 1.28 -14.03 -0.35
C ASP A 274 2.67 -14.60 -0.04
N GLN A 275 2.88 -14.97 1.22
CA GLN A 275 4.15 -15.54 1.68
C GLN A 275 4.21 -17.02 1.32
N VAL A 276 5.32 -17.46 0.73
CA VAL A 276 5.62 -18.88 0.46
C VAL A 276 5.60 -19.65 1.78
N ARG A 277 4.84 -20.74 1.83
CA ARG A 277 4.62 -21.55 3.04
C ARG A 277 4.65 -23.03 2.75
N ASP A 278 5.05 -23.82 3.74
CA ASP A 278 4.89 -25.27 3.74
C ASP A 278 3.40 -25.65 3.65
N GLY A 279 3.01 -26.35 2.58
CA GLY A 279 1.66 -26.86 2.38
C GLY A 279 1.23 -27.94 3.39
N SER A 280 2.17 -28.48 4.17
CA SER A 280 1.92 -29.50 5.20
C SER A 280 1.76 -28.89 6.59
N SER A 281 2.62 -27.93 6.96
CA SER A 281 2.63 -27.33 8.31
C SER A 281 2.06 -25.91 8.38
N GLY A 282 1.82 -25.23 7.25
CA GLY A 282 1.43 -23.81 7.20
C GLY A 282 2.53 -22.83 7.63
N SER A 283 3.75 -23.32 7.87
CA SER A 283 4.90 -22.53 8.31
C SER A 283 5.46 -21.68 7.16
N PRO A 284 5.83 -20.41 7.37
CA PRO A 284 6.53 -19.62 6.35
C PRO A 284 7.84 -20.28 5.90
N LEU A 285 8.15 -20.20 4.61
CA LEU A 285 9.51 -20.43 4.14
C LEU A 285 10.39 -19.26 4.60
N LYS A 286 11.11 -19.50 5.69
CA LYS A 286 12.12 -18.61 6.24
C LYS A 286 13.47 -19.34 6.26
N LEU A 287 14.46 -18.83 5.54
CA LEU A 287 15.79 -19.43 5.43
C LEU A 287 16.85 -18.43 5.87
N ARG A 288 17.91 -18.94 6.49
CA ARG A 288 19.12 -18.15 6.73
C ARG A 288 20.06 -18.30 5.54
N LEU A 289 20.24 -17.22 4.78
CA LEU A 289 21.12 -17.16 3.62
C LEU A 289 22.48 -16.58 3.99
N GLY A 290 23.52 -16.98 3.26
CA GLY A 290 24.81 -16.29 3.25
C GLY A 290 24.69 -14.97 2.48
N ALA A 291 25.79 -14.21 2.40
CA ALA A 291 25.92 -13.18 1.38
C ALA A 291 26.56 -13.81 0.14
N GLY A 292 26.01 -13.53 -1.04
CA GLY A 292 26.46 -14.12 -2.31
C GLY A 292 25.31 -14.54 -3.21
N ASP A 293 25.65 -15.38 -4.18
CA ASP A 293 24.71 -15.89 -5.19
C ASP A 293 23.98 -17.14 -4.70
N HIS A 294 22.70 -17.19 -5.02
CA HIS A 294 21.75 -18.21 -4.62
C HIS A 294 20.87 -18.61 -5.82
N THR A 295 20.24 -19.78 -5.71
CA THR A 295 19.31 -20.30 -6.73
C THR A 295 17.94 -20.56 -6.11
N LEU A 296 16.88 -20.05 -6.73
CA LEU A 296 15.50 -20.42 -6.41
C LEU A 296 14.96 -21.32 -7.53
N ARG A 297 14.29 -22.41 -7.16
CA ARG A 297 13.60 -23.31 -8.10
C ARG A 297 12.14 -23.44 -7.72
N ILE A 298 11.25 -23.13 -8.66
CA ILE A 298 9.82 -23.43 -8.60
C ILE A 298 9.56 -24.63 -9.51
N LYS A 299 8.92 -25.67 -8.99
CA LYS A 299 8.61 -26.92 -9.70
C LYS A 299 7.10 -27.12 -9.72
N GLN A 300 6.56 -27.61 -10.84
CA GLN A 300 5.12 -27.88 -10.94
C GLN A 300 4.64 -28.87 -9.87
N LYS A 301 3.39 -28.70 -9.40
CA LYS A 301 2.69 -29.70 -8.59
C LYS A 301 1.30 -29.98 -9.17
N GLU A 302 0.31 -29.09 -9.04
CA GLU A 302 -0.95 -29.22 -9.81
C GLU A 302 -1.09 -28.21 -10.97
N ASP A 303 -2.06 -28.46 -11.84
CA ASP A 303 -2.39 -27.62 -12.99
C ASP A 303 -3.09 -26.30 -12.63
N GLY A 304 -3.00 -25.30 -13.52
CA GLY A 304 -3.80 -24.07 -13.45
C GLY A 304 -3.36 -23.01 -12.43
N THR A 305 -2.53 -23.35 -11.43
CA THR A 305 -1.89 -22.40 -10.50
C THR A 305 -0.96 -21.45 -11.27
N ARG A 306 -0.97 -20.15 -10.93
CA ARG A 306 -0.19 -19.11 -11.63
C ARG A 306 0.62 -18.25 -10.67
N LEU A 307 1.79 -17.82 -11.13
CA LEU A 307 2.74 -16.98 -10.40
C LEU A 307 3.29 -15.90 -11.34
N ASP A 308 3.21 -14.63 -10.94
CA ASP A 308 3.65 -13.45 -11.71
C ASP A 308 5.01 -12.95 -11.22
N LYS A 309 5.16 -12.74 -9.91
CA LYS A 309 6.39 -12.21 -9.31
C LYS A 309 6.81 -12.98 -8.06
N ILE A 310 8.08 -12.87 -7.71
CA ILE A 310 8.64 -13.39 -6.46
C ILE A 310 9.36 -12.26 -5.74
N LEU A 311 9.23 -12.20 -4.42
CA LEU A 311 9.99 -11.31 -3.54
C LEU A 311 10.73 -12.14 -2.49
N ILE A 312 12.03 -11.94 -2.39
CA ILE A 312 12.91 -12.53 -1.39
C ILE A 312 13.39 -11.37 -0.51
N THR A 313 13.11 -11.39 0.79
CA THR A 313 13.41 -10.23 1.65
C THR A 313 13.71 -10.57 3.10
N SER A 314 14.66 -9.84 3.69
CA SER A 314 14.94 -9.85 5.13
C SER A 314 14.09 -8.84 5.90
N ALA A 315 13.18 -8.12 5.23
CA ALA A 315 12.14 -7.32 5.87
C ALA A 315 11.11 -8.26 6.55
N PRO A 316 10.73 -8.01 7.82
CA PRO A 316 9.87 -8.93 8.57
C PRO A 316 8.44 -9.01 8.01
N GLN A 317 7.94 -7.96 7.35
CA GLN A 317 6.65 -7.90 6.65
C GLN A 317 6.73 -6.91 5.46
N PRO A 318 7.04 -7.35 4.23
CA PRO A 318 7.13 -6.46 3.07
C PRO A 318 5.78 -5.90 2.60
N PHE A 319 4.66 -6.58 2.89
CA PHE A 319 3.34 -6.16 2.45
C PHE A 319 2.46 -5.78 3.66
N PRO A 320 2.28 -4.48 3.96
CA PRO A 320 1.55 -4.06 5.15
C PRO A 320 0.03 -4.32 5.07
N SER A 321 -0.53 -4.52 3.87
CA SER A 321 -1.96 -4.77 3.68
C SER A 321 -2.32 -5.48 2.36
N THR A 322 -3.31 -6.38 2.41
CA THR A 322 -4.02 -6.93 1.24
C THR A 322 -5.20 -6.04 0.86
N LEU A 323 -5.29 -5.62 -0.40
CA LEU A 323 -6.35 -4.75 -0.93
C LEU A 323 -7.43 -5.58 -1.64
N TYR A 324 -8.67 -5.50 -1.15
CA TYR A 324 -9.82 -6.25 -1.69
C TYR A 324 -10.74 -5.41 -2.60
N CYS A 325 -10.81 -4.10 -2.37
CA CYS A 325 -11.55 -3.17 -3.20
C CYS A 325 -10.89 -1.78 -3.20
N ALA A 326 -10.39 -1.33 -4.35
CA ALA A 326 -10.29 0.08 -4.69
C ALA A 326 -10.38 0.25 -6.21
N VAL A 327 -11.51 0.80 -6.70
CA VAL A 327 -11.76 0.91 -8.15
C VAL A 327 -10.76 1.87 -8.80
N SER A 328 -10.42 2.95 -8.10
CA SER A 328 -9.36 3.91 -8.43
C SER A 328 -7.97 3.28 -8.66
N ARG A 329 -7.75 2.04 -8.20
CA ARG A 329 -6.50 1.28 -8.34
C ARG A 329 -6.66 0.03 -9.23
N GLY A 330 -7.76 -0.08 -9.98
CA GLY A 330 -8.05 -1.23 -10.83
C GLY A 330 -8.51 -2.49 -10.08
N VAL A 331 -8.89 -2.37 -8.81
CA VAL A 331 -9.39 -3.47 -7.98
C VAL A 331 -10.88 -3.22 -7.67
N PRO A 332 -11.82 -3.55 -8.57
CA PRO A 332 -13.23 -3.15 -8.42
C PRO A 332 -13.97 -3.82 -7.25
N GLY A 333 -13.38 -4.85 -6.65
CA GLY A 333 -14.03 -5.72 -5.68
C GLY A 333 -14.97 -6.74 -6.34
N ARG A 334 -14.90 -7.99 -5.90
CA ARG A 334 -15.81 -9.07 -6.33
C ARG A 334 -17.09 -9.01 -5.50
N TRP A 335 -17.92 -8.01 -5.77
CA TRP A 335 -19.17 -7.82 -5.06
C TRP A 335 -20.27 -8.77 -5.54
N SER A 336 -21.03 -9.33 -4.60
CA SER A 336 -22.26 -10.09 -4.84
C SER A 336 -23.42 -9.48 -4.05
N ILE A 337 -24.63 -9.58 -4.59
CA ILE A 337 -25.86 -9.22 -3.87
C ILE A 337 -26.40 -10.52 -3.28
N THR A 338 -26.29 -10.69 -1.96
CA THR A 338 -26.72 -11.92 -1.27
C THR A 338 -28.12 -11.83 -0.71
N ASP A 339 -28.63 -10.60 -0.54
CA ASP A 339 -29.99 -10.32 -0.11
C ASP A 339 -30.59 -9.28 -1.08
N PRO A 340 -31.23 -9.73 -2.17
CA PRO A 340 -31.70 -8.87 -3.24
C PRO A 340 -33.11 -8.31 -3.01
N ASP A 341 -33.75 -8.63 -1.88
CA ASP A 341 -35.12 -8.20 -1.55
C ASP A 341 -35.12 -7.01 -0.58
N PRO A 342 -35.92 -5.94 -0.82
CA PRO A 342 -36.74 -5.68 -2.01
C PRO A 342 -35.90 -5.52 -3.29
N PRO A 343 -36.47 -5.87 -4.47
CA PRO A 343 -35.77 -5.86 -5.75
C PRO A 343 -35.35 -4.44 -6.16
N GLY A 344 -34.18 -4.35 -6.79
CA GLY A 344 -33.60 -3.08 -7.25
C GLY A 344 -32.15 -2.86 -6.81
N ALA A 345 -31.63 -3.72 -5.94
CA ALA A 345 -30.24 -3.72 -5.50
C ALA A 345 -29.24 -3.73 -6.68
N LYS A 346 -28.20 -2.90 -6.60
CA LYS A 346 -27.11 -2.81 -7.61
C LYS A 346 -25.77 -2.52 -6.95
N VAL A 347 -24.72 -2.97 -7.63
CA VAL A 347 -23.33 -2.56 -7.36
C VAL A 347 -22.74 -2.05 -8.67
N VAL A 348 -22.27 -0.81 -8.70
CA VAL A 348 -21.74 -0.16 -9.89
C VAL A 348 -20.48 0.64 -9.56
N SER A 349 -19.65 0.89 -10.58
CA SER A 349 -18.55 1.86 -10.49
C SER A 349 -19.04 3.23 -10.94
N VAL A 350 -18.83 4.25 -10.12
CA VAL A 350 -19.17 5.66 -10.44
C VAL A 350 -17.97 6.57 -10.20
N PHE A 351 -17.87 7.65 -10.95
CA PHE A 351 -16.90 8.70 -10.66
C PHE A 351 -17.38 9.53 -9.46
N ASP A 352 -16.48 9.78 -8.52
CA ASP A 352 -16.74 10.57 -7.32
C ASP A 352 -15.84 11.81 -7.34
N ASP A 353 -16.46 13.00 -7.42
CA ASP A 353 -15.76 14.28 -7.63
C ASP A 353 -14.86 14.65 -6.44
N GLU A 354 -15.26 14.30 -5.21
CA GLU A 354 -14.48 14.55 -3.99
C GLU A 354 -13.21 13.67 -3.95
N ARG A 355 -13.29 12.45 -4.48
CA ARG A 355 -12.14 11.53 -4.62
C ARG A 355 -11.35 11.76 -5.91
N GLY A 356 -11.90 12.46 -6.90
CA GLY A 356 -11.30 12.68 -8.21
C GLY A 356 -11.09 11.39 -9.01
N GLY A 357 -11.93 10.37 -8.80
CA GLY A 357 -11.73 9.04 -9.39
C GLY A 357 -12.91 8.08 -9.18
N PRO A 358 -12.86 6.88 -9.76
CA PRO A 358 -13.93 5.90 -9.63
C PRO A 358 -13.93 5.23 -8.25
N VAL A 359 -15.13 4.98 -7.74
CA VAL A 359 -15.43 4.27 -6.47
C VAL A 359 -16.56 3.26 -6.68
N THR A 360 -16.79 2.37 -5.71
CA THR A 360 -17.93 1.46 -5.73
C THR A 360 -19.14 2.15 -5.10
N GLU A 361 -20.26 2.17 -5.83
CA GLU A 361 -21.56 2.60 -5.32
C GLU A 361 -22.49 1.38 -5.15
N LEU A 362 -23.08 1.29 -3.97
CA LEU A 362 -24.06 0.30 -3.56
C LEU A 362 -25.41 1.00 -3.46
N SER A 363 -26.43 0.52 -4.15
CA SER A 363 -27.78 1.12 -4.12
C SER A 363 -28.84 0.06 -3.89
N GLY A 364 -29.74 0.27 -2.93
CA GLY A 364 -30.83 -0.65 -2.60
C GLY A 364 -31.97 0.02 -1.84
N SER A 365 -32.68 -0.75 -1.03
CA SER A 365 -33.72 -0.29 -0.10
C SER A 365 -33.16 -0.22 1.32
N GLU A 366 -32.37 0.81 1.61
CA GLU A 366 -31.69 0.99 2.91
C GLU A 366 -30.95 -0.30 3.36
N THR A 367 -31.10 -0.70 4.62
CA THR A 367 -30.46 -1.88 5.21
C THR A 367 -31.11 -3.21 4.82
N ALA A 368 -32.19 -3.21 4.03
CA ALA A 368 -32.88 -4.44 3.64
C ALA A 368 -32.05 -5.28 2.65
N ASN A 369 -31.32 -4.66 1.73
CA ASN A 369 -30.42 -5.37 0.83
C ASN A 369 -29.02 -5.60 1.45
N ALA A 370 -28.33 -6.66 1.02
CA ALA A 370 -26.98 -7.00 1.47
C ALA A 370 -26.01 -7.24 0.30
N PHE A 371 -24.87 -6.55 0.37
CA PHE A 371 -23.79 -6.58 -0.61
C PHE A 371 -22.55 -7.21 0.05
N HIS A 372 -22.05 -8.32 -0.49
CA HIS A 372 -20.87 -9.02 0.03
C HIS A 372 -19.66 -8.83 -0.87
N LEU A 373 -18.50 -8.64 -0.27
CA LEU A 373 -17.18 -8.67 -0.89
C LEU A 373 -16.39 -9.81 -0.23
N GLY A 374 -16.21 -10.92 -0.95
CA GLY A 374 -15.79 -12.19 -0.36
C GLY A 374 -16.97 -13.02 0.15
N GLY A 375 -16.70 -13.93 1.08
CA GLY A 375 -17.64 -14.94 1.55
C GLY A 375 -17.86 -14.92 3.06
N ARG A 376 -18.47 -15.99 3.58
CA ARG A 376 -18.66 -16.21 5.03
C ARG A 376 -17.81 -17.37 5.55
N ASP A 377 -17.53 -18.33 4.69
CA ASP A 377 -16.84 -19.60 4.93
C ASP A 377 -15.97 -19.98 3.70
N LEU A 378 -16.21 -21.12 3.05
CA LEU A 378 -15.40 -21.73 1.98
C LEU A 378 -15.28 -20.91 0.68
N ASP A 379 -16.23 -20.01 0.42
CA ASP A 379 -16.17 -19.04 -0.69
C ASP A 379 -15.48 -17.72 -0.26
N GLY A 380 -14.78 -17.75 0.87
CA GLY A 380 -14.19 -16.59 1.53
C GLY A 380 -12.79 -16.20 1.05
N TRP A 381 -12.28 -15.11 1.63
CA TRP A 381 -10.90 -14.66 1.44
C TRP A 381 -9.86 -15.53 2.15
N HIS A 382 -10.26 -16.31 3.18
CA HIS A 382 -9.38 -17.13 4.00
C HIS A 382 -8.12 -16.41 4.53
N ASN A 383 -8.26 -15.11 4.88
CA ASN A 383 -7.12 -14.32 5.33
C ASN A 383 -6.81 -14.63 6.81
N THR A 384 -5.91 -15.59 6.99
CA THR A 384 -5.39 -16.08 8.28
C THR A 384 -4.34 -15.16 8.91
N ARG A 385 -4.03 -13.99 8.32
CA ARG A 385 -2.76 -13.27 8.57
C ARG A 385 -2.92 -11.78 8.94
N GLN A 386 -4.01 -11.14 8.50
CA GLN A 386 -4.19 -9.69 8.62
C GLN A 386 -5.52 -9.38 9.31
N PHE A 387 -5.45 -8.72 10.47
CA PHE A 387 -6.58 -8.50 11.38
C PHE A 387 -6.85 -7.01 11.68
N VAL A 388 -6.24 -6.09 10.93
CA VAL A 388 -6.61 -4.67 10.93
C VAL A 388 -7.40 -4.40 9.66
N LEU A 389 -8.72 -4.29 9.75
CA LEU A 389 -9.53 -3.87 8.62
C LEU A 389 -9.46 -2.36 8.44
N GLU A 390 -9.18 -1.91 7.23
CA GLU A 390 -9.35 -0.52 6.83
C GLU A 390 -10.30 -0.41 5.64
N TRP A 391 -11.11 0.65 5.61
CA TRP A 391 -11.98 0.99 4.49
C TRP A 391 -12.36 2.47 4.50
N SER A 392 -12.71 3.00 3.33
CA SER A 392 -13.39 4.28 3.17
C SER A 392 -14.88 4.06 2.86
N MET A 393 -15.74 4.94 3.37
CA MET A 393 -17.18 4.91 3.10
C MET A 393 -17.81 6.31 3.08
N LYS A 394 -18.90 6.50 2.33
CA LYS A 394 -19.71 7.73 2.28
C LYS A 394 -21.20 7.34 2.25
N PHE A 395 -21.92 7.64 3.33
CA PHE A 395 -23.31 7.22 3.58
C PHE A 395 -24.11 8.38 4.16
N SER A 396 -25.38 8.47 3.78
CA SER A 396 -26.37 9.46 4.29
C SER A 396 -27.65 8.79 4.80
N GLU A 397 -27.65 7.47 4.90
CA GLU A 397 -28.74 6.63 5.41
C GLU A 397 -28.14 5.50 6.28
N ASP A 398 -28.98 4.87 7.10
CA ASP A 398 -28.54 3.85 8.05
C ASP A 398 -27.79 2.69 7.35
N TYR A 399 -26.72 2.23 7.97
CA TYR A 399 -25.86 1.18 7.43
C TYR A 399 -25.44 0.15 8.47
N VAL A 400 -25.05 -1.02 7.98
CA VAL A 400 -24.31 -2.03 8.73
C VAL A 400 -23.14 -2.49 7.88
N VAL A 401 -21.91 -2.18 8.29
CA VAL A 401 -20.69 -2.71 7.68
C VAL A 401 -20.23 -3.92 8.49
N SER A 402 -20.24 -5.10 7.90
CA SER A 402 -19.96 -6.36 8.59
C SER A 402 -18.64 -6.99 8.14
N VAL A 403 -18.00 -7.72 9.04
CA VAL A 403 -16.79 -8.51 8.79
C VAL A 403 -17.03 -9.94 9.21
N HIS A 404 -16.84 -10.86 8.26
CA HIS A 404 -17.07 -12.28 8.44
C HIS A 404 -15.77 -12.95 8.84
N VAL A 405 -15.72 -13.53 10.03
CA VAL A 405 -14.51 -14.15 10.58
C VAL A 405 -14.81 -15.54 11.11
N GLN A 406 -13.93 -16.50 10.84
CA GLN A 406 -13.92 -17.76 11.54
C GLN A 406 -13.06 -17.62 12.80
N THR A 407 -13.53 -18.16 13.92
CA THR A 407 -12.86 -18.07 15.22
C THR A 407 -12.68 -19.43 15.88
N THR A 408 -11.92 -19.47 16.97
CA THR A 408 -11.78 -20.66 17.84
C THR A 408 -13.10 -21.15 18.44
N ASP A 409 -14.16 -20.34 18.40
CA ASP A 409 -15.50 -20.70 18.86
C ASP A 409 -16.55 -20.64 17.72
N GLY A 410 -16.09 -20.88 16.48
CA GLY A 410 -16.92 -20.88 15.28
C GLY A 410 -17.00 -19.52 14.58
N TYR A 411 -17.91 -19.40 13.62
CA TYR A 411 -18.13 -18.17 12.86
C TYR A 411 -18.58 -17.00 13.75
N ARG A 412 -18.14 -15.78 13.42
CA ARG A 412 -18.61 -14.51 13.98
C ARG A 412 -18.77 -13.44 12.90
N GLU A 413 -19.66 -12.51 13.17
CA GLU A 413 -19.87 -11.29 12.37
C GLU A 413 -19.55 -10.05 13.23
N ILE A 414 -18.48 -9.33 12.94
CA ILE A 414 -18.17 -8.06 13.60
C ILE A 414 -18.86 -6.95 12.81
N ARG A 415 -19.81 -6.25 13.42
CA ARG A 415 -20.70 -5.27 12.76
C ARG A 415 -20.37 -3.86 13.20
N TYR A 416 -20.15 -2.97 12.24
CA TYR A 416 -19.90 -1.55 12.43
C TYR A 416 -21.13 -0.74 12.01
N LYS A 417 -21.63 0.10 12.90
CA LYS A 417 -22.90 0.84 12.77
C LYS A 417 -22.76 2.31 13.17
N PRO A 418 -23.66 3.21 12.73
CA PRO A 418 -23.71 4.63 13.14
C PRO A 418 -24.19 4.85 14.60
N LEU A 419 -23.84 3.95 15.52
CA LEU A 419 -24.25 3.98 16.92
C LEU A 419 -23.26 4.77 17.81
N ILE A 420 -23.77 5.40 18.86
CA ILE A 420 -22.95 5.91 19.96
C ILE A 420 -22.54 4.71 20.85
N GLY A 421 -21.24 4.41 20.87
CA GLY A 421 -20.72 3.28 21.63
C GLY A 421 -21.07 1.92 21.02
N ASN A 422 -20.83 0.84 21.75
CA ASN A 422 -21.01 -0.53 21.25
C ASN A 422 -22.43 -1.01 21.51
N GLY A 423 -22.98 -1.78 20.57
CA GLY A 423 -24.31 -2.40 20.71
C GLY A 423 -24.29 -3.66 21.59
N PRO A 424 -25.45 -4.24 21.91
CA PRO A 424 -25.54 -5.44 22.75
C PRO A 424 -24.91 -6.67 22.08
N GLY A 425 -25.01 -6.79 20.75
CA GLY A 425 -24.58 -8.00 20.02
C GLY A 425 -25.36 -9.24 20.44
N ASP A 426 -24.80 -10.41 20.13
CA ASP A 426 -25.25 -11.72 20.62
C ASP A 426 -24.06 -12.72 20.66
N ASP A 427 -24.34 -14.02 20.68
CA ASP A 427 -23.31 -15.07 20.66
C ASP A 427 -22.50 -15.08 19.36
N ARG A 428 -23.07 -14.59 18.24
CA ARG A 428 -22.47 -14.63 16.90
C ARG A 428 -22.08 -13.25 16.36
N THR A 429 -22.66 -12.18 16.89
CA THR A 429 -22.55 -10.82 16.33
C THR A 429 -21.96 -9.84 17.34
N ILE A 430 -20.96 -9.06 16.90
CA ILE A 430 -20.23 -8.11 17.74
C ILE A 430 -20.47 -6.68 17.22
N ASP A 431 -21.39 -5.97 17.85
CA ASP A 431 -21.77 -4.61 17.43
C ASP A 431 -20.78 -3.55 17.96
N CYS A 432 -20.20 -2.80 17.03
CA CYS A 432 -19.23 -1.73 17.25
C CYS A 432 -19.79 -0.41 16.72
N GLY A 433 -19.83 0.63 17.56
CA GLY A 433 -20.22 1.96 17.10
C GLY A 433 -19.09 2.70 16.38
N LEU A 434 -19.44 3.37 15.30
CA LEU A 434 -18.62 4.38 14.62
C LEU A 434 -19.08 5.82 14.92
N GLY A 435 -20.24 5.98 15.56
CA GLY A 435 -20.87 7.27 15.85
C GLY A 435 -21.89 7.70 14.78
N PRO A 436 -22.95 8.43 15.16
CA PRO A 436 -24.01 8.85 14.24
C PRO A 436 -23.57 9.93 13.25
N GLY A 437 -22.46 10.62 13.51
CA GLY A 437 -21.87 11.61 12.60
C GLY A 437 -21.28 11.00 11.32
N THR A 438 -21.40 9.69 11.11
CA THR A 438 -20.98 8.99 9.88
C THR A 438 -22.10 8.90 8.82
N LEU A 439 -23.25 9.52 9.12
CA LEU A 439 -24.42 9.67 8.24
C LEU A 439 -24.53 11.08 7.65
N ASP A 440 -23.45 11.85 7.70
CA ASP A 440 -23.38 13.23 7.20
C ASP A 440 -23.36 13.33 5.66
N GLY A 441 -23.20 12.19 4.97
CA GLY A 441 -23.04 12.16 3.52
C GLY A 441 -21.62 12.45 3.05
N ASP A 442 -20.63 12.53 3.95
CA ASP A 442 -19.22 12.79 3.62
C ASP A 442 -18.36 11.50 3.65
N TRP A 443 -17.13 11.60 3.12
CA TRP A 443 -16.18 10.47 3.10
C TRP A 443 -15.48 10.28 4.44
N HIS A 444 -15.79 9.18 5.12
CA HIS A 444 -15.08 8.69 6.30
C HIS A 444 -14.09 7.59 5.93
N THR A 445 -13.03 7.41 6.73
CA THR A 445 -12.10 6.29 6.61
C THR A 445 -11.80 5.70 7.98
N PHE A 446 -11.96 4.40 8.11
CA PHE A 446 -11.82 3.67 9.37
C PHE A 446 -10.65 2.70 9.31
N ALA A 447 -10.04 2.47 10.47
CA ALA A 447 -9.08 1.40 10.72
C ALA A 447 -9.46 0.70 12.02
N ARG A 448 -9.74 -0.61 11.98
CA ARG A 448 -10.29 -1.39 13.09
C ARG A 448 -9.50 -2.68 13.30
N HIS A 449 -8.99 -2.87 14.52
CA HIS A 449 -8.30 -4.09 14.90
C HIS A 449 -9.33 -5.16 15.29
N LEU A 450 -9.68 -6.03 14.35
CA LEU A 450 -10.77 -7.02 14.45
C LEU A 450 -10.67 -7.88 15.71
N GLN A 451 -9.48 -8.42 16.00
CA GLN A 451 -9.25 -9.24 17.21
C GLN A 451 -9.49 -8.46 18.52
N LYS A 452 -9.26 -7.13 18.54
CA LYS A 452 -9.51 -6.28 19.72
C LYS A 452 -11.00 -5.96 19.86
N ASP A 453 -11.68 -5.72 18.74
CA ASP A 453 -13.14 -5.56 18.70
C ASP A 453 -13.85 -6.84 19.14
N LEU A 454 -13.41 -8.02 18.69
CA LEU A 454 -13.90 -9.32 19.14
C LEU A 454 -13.63 -9.55 20.64
N SER A 455 -12.38 -9.43 21.10
CA SER A 455 -12.02 -9.72 22.50
C SER A 455 -12.63 -8.77 23.52
N ARG A 456 -13.19 -7.63 23.09
CA ARG A 456 -14.02 -6.76 23.94
C ARG A 456 -15.34 -7.42 24.32
N ALA A 457 -15.99 -8.09 23.36
CA ALA A 457 -17.29 -8.75 23.56
C ALA A 457 -17.13 -10.21 24.02
N GLN A 458 -16.13 -10.91 23.49
CA GLN A 458 -15.89 -12.33 23.75
C GLN A 458 -14.39 -12.55 24.10
N PRO A 459 -13.99 -12.30 25.36
CA PRO A 459 -12.62 -12.51 25.82
C PRO A 459 -12.17 -13.96 25.61
N GLY A 460 -10.90 -14.16 25.22
CA GLY A 460 -10.32 -15.47 24.98
C GLY A 460 -10.52 -16.01 23.56
N VAL A 461 -11.63 -15.68 22.88
CA VAL A 461 -11.90 -16.11 21.50
C VAL A 461 -10.89 -15.48 20.53
N LYS A 462 -10.28 -16.30 19.65
CA LYS A 462 -9.30 -15.87 18.65
C LYS A 462 -9.84 -15.97 17.24
N ILE A 463 -9.57 -14.97 16.41
CA ILE A 463 -9.80 -15.03 14.97
C ILE A 463 -8.79 -16.01 14.37
N LEU A 464 -9.28 -16.93 13.55
CA LEU A 464 -8.48 -17.87 12.76
C LEU A 464 -8.28 -17.31 11.34
N GLU A 465 -9.33 -16.75 10.75
CA GLU A 465 -9.31 -16.13 9.42
C GLU A 465 -10.40 -15.06 9.25
N VAL A 466 -10.16 -14.12 8.34
CA VAL A 466 -11.16 -13.18 7.82
C VAL A 466 -11.59 -13.63 6.43
N ASN A 467 -12.89 -13.89 6.26
CA ASN A 467 -13.47 -14.50 5.07
C ASN A 467 -14.22 -13.52 4.17
N GLY A 468 -14.61 -12.36 4.68
CA GLY A 468 -15.21 -11.34 3.85
C GLY A 468 -15.62 -10.08 4.60
N PHE A 469 -16.08 -9.12 3.80
CA PHE A 469 -16.66 -7.86 4.20
C PHE A 469 -18.06 -7.77 3.58
N SER A 470 -19.04 -7.18 4.25
CA SER A 470 -20.33 -6.90 3.63
C SER A 470 -20.93 -5.60 4.13
N VAL A 471 -21.93 -5.12 3.39
CA VAL A 471 -22.65 -3.88 3.66
C VAL A 471 -24.13 -4.12 3.51
N ARG A 472 -24.90 -3.64 4.48
CA ARG A 472 -26.32 -3.31 4.34
C ARG A 472 -26.46 -1.78 4.39
N GLY A 473 -27.29 -1.20 3.53
CA GLY A 473 -27.37 0.27 3.31
C GLY A 473 -26.87 0.68 1.92
N SER A 474 -27.35 1.81 1.41
CA SER A 474 -26.91 2.43 0.16
C SER A 474 -25.89 3.54 0.41
N GLY A 475 -24.86 3.59 -0.43
CA GLY A 475 -23.76 4.54 -0.27
C GLY A 475 -22.55 4.15 -1.11
N ARG A 476 -21.41 4.78 -0.84
CA ARG A 476 -20.15 4.52 -1.57
C ARG A 476 -19.10 3.89 -0.66
N ILE A 477 -18.32 2.98 -1.23
CA ILE A 477 -17.24 2.23 -0.58
C ILE A 477 -15.97 2.33 -1.45
N ASP A 478 -14.82 2.50 -0.81
CA ASP A 478 -13.51 2.43 -1.48
C ASP A 478 -12.42 1.93 -0.49
N ASN A 479 -11.25 1.56 -0.99
CA ASN A 479 -10.07 1.17 -0.20
C ASN A 479 -10.27 0.09 0.89
N VAL A 480 -11.15 -0.90 0.68
CA VAL A 480 -11.31 -2.04 1.60
C VAL A 480 -10.05 -2.91 1.58
N ARG A 481 -9.36 -3.01 2.72
CA ARG A 481 -8.10 -3.75 2.86
C ARG A 481 -7.92 -4.35 4.27
N LEU A 482 -7.22 -5.47 4.36
CA LEU A 482 -6.75 -6.03 5.64
C LEU A 482 -5.25 -5.78 5.80
N GLY A 483 -4.84 -5.22 6.93
CA GLY A 483 -3.46 -4.98 7.31
C GLY A 483 -2.97 -5.88 8.45
N ALA A 484 -1.66 -6.04 8.54
CA ALA A 484 -1.03 -6.68 9.69
C ALA A 484 -1.28 -5.83 10.97
N GLY A 485 -1.49 -6.49 12.11
CA GLY A 485 -1.54 -5.80 13.40
C GLY A 485 -0.20 -5.12 13.69
N ARG A 486 -0.26 -3.86 14.14
CA ARG A 486 0.87 -3.15 14.75
C ARG A 486 0.99 -3.51 16.22
#